data_AF-A0A7K8TGT1-F1
#
_entry.id   AF-A0A7K8TGT1-F1
#
_cell.length_a   1.000
_cell.length_b   1.000
_cell.length_c   1.000
_cell.angle_alpha   90.00
_cell.angle_beta   90.00
_cell.angle_gamma   90.00
#
_symmetry.space_group_name_H-M   'P 1'
#
loop_
_entity.id
_entity.type
_entity.pdbx_description
1 polymer ?
#
loop_
_entity_poly.entity_id
_entity_poly.type
_entity_poly.pdbx_seq_one_letter_code
_entity_poly.pdbx_strand_id
1 'polypeptide(L)'
;LRPRIAPGNCWPFQASRGDVAIGLPEQLWPAAVTIRHISGAVPPSGSQWHPQRVCCLHKEGVRQQQKNLLGTFPYDVHKEIAQTFCMQVPQELWAGCPGRR
;
A
#
# COMPACT_ATOMS: atom_id res chain seq x y z
N LEU A 1 8.53 -0.89 -9.84
CA LEU A 1 7.28 -0.09 -9.81
C LEU A 1 7.41 1.05 -10.84
N ARG A 2 6.32 1.47 -11.50
CA ARG A 2 6.36 2.58 -12.47
C ARG A 2 6.08 3.91 -11.74
N PRO A 3 6.90 4.96 -11.89
CA PRO A 3 6.74 6.21 -11.13
C PRO A 3 5.70 7.18 -11.72
N ARG A 4 5.29 6.98 -12.98
CA ARG A 4 4.40 7.89 -13.70
C ARG A 4 2.95 7.68 -13.30
N ILE A 5 2.27 8.77 -12.94
CA ILE A 5 0.84 8.79 -12.62
C ILE A 5 0.13 9.65 -13.65
N ALA A 6 -0.74 9.02 -14.44
CA ALA A 6 -1.62 9.68 -15.40
C ALA A 6 -2.86 8.79 -15.64
N PRO A 7 -3.96 9.33 -16.19
CA PRO A 7 -5.09 8.52 -16.60
C PRO A 7 -4.66 7.34 -17.49
N GLY A 8 -5.20 6.15 -17.22
CA GLY A 8 -4.84 4.90 -17.90
C GLY A 8 -3.55 4.23 -17.42
N ASN A 9 -2.69 4.91 -16.63
CA ASN A 9 -1.48 4.32 -16.05
C ASN A 9 -1.76 3.73 -14.66
N CYS A 10 -2.65 2.74 -14.62
CA CYS A 10 -2.98 1.98 -13.40
C CYS A 10 -3.01 0.47 -13.69
N TRP A 11 -3.11 -0.34 -12.64
CA TRP A 11 -3.35 -1.79 -12.75
C TRP A 11 -4.79 -2.09 -12.33
N PRO A 12 -5.72 -2.22 -13.29
CA PRO A 12 -7.11 -2.53 -12.99
C PRO A 12 -7.27 -4.00 -12.57
N PHE A 13 -8.18 -4.25 -11.64
CA PHE A 13 -8.66 -5.58 -11.29
C PHE A 13 -10.12 -5.70 -11.72
N GLN A 14 -10.56 -6.88 -12.19
CA GLN A 14 -11.94 -7.10 -12.63
C GLN A 14 -12.95 -7.22 -11.48
N ALA A 15 -12.59 -6.83 -10.26
CA ALA A 15 -13.41 -6.93 -9.06
C ALA A 15 -13.10 -5.78 -8.07
N SER A 16 -13.97 -5.60 -7.07
CA SER A 16 -13.77 -4.64 -5.97
C SER A 16 -12.68 -5.05 -4.97
N ARG A 17 -12.18 -6.28 -5.07
CA ARG A 17 -11.07 -6.81 -4.26
C ARG A 17 -10.02 -7.43 -5.17
N GLY A 18 -8.76 -7.09 -4.92
CA GLY A 18 -7.60 -7.64 -5.59
C GLY A 18 -6.38 -7.61 -4.67
N ASP A 19 -5.42 -8.50 -4.95
CA ASP A 19 -4.17 -8.61 -4.20
C ASP A 19 -2.99 -8.36 -5.14
N VAL A 20 -1.98 -7.63 -4.66
CA VAL A 20 -0.70 -7.44 -5.34
C VAL A 20 0.43 -7.86 -4.41
N ALA A 21 1.34 -8.70 -4.91
CA ALA A 21 2.55 -9.08 -4.19
C ALA A 21 3.74 -8.33 -4.78
N ILE A 22 4.47 -7.59 -3.94
CA ILE A 22 5.66 -6.84 -4.33
C ILE A 22 6.86 -7.47 -3.63
N GLY A 23 7.78 -8.05 -4.41
CA GLY A 23 9.07 -8.51 -3.91
C GLY A 23 10.00 -7.33 -3.71
N LEU A 24 10.55 -7.19 -2.50
CA LEU A 24 11.59 -6.20 -2.21
C LEU A 24 12.96 -6.79 -2.51
N PRO A 25 13.95 -5.97 -2.94
CA PRO A 25 15.28 -6.45 -3.27
C PRO A 25 16.05 -6.98 -2.05
N GLU A 26 15.65 -6.58 -0.86
CA GLU A 26 16.25 -6.98 0.42
C GLU A 26 15.15 -7.22 1.47
N GLN A 27 15.47 -8.03 2.47
CA GLN A 27 14.61 -8.25 3.63
C GLN A 27 14.59 -6.99 4.51
N LEU A 28 13.44 -6.33 4.58
CA LEU A 28 13.23 -5.16 5.42
C LEU A 28 11.83 -5.15 6.02
N TRP A 29 11.69 -4.37 7.08
CA TRP A 29 10.41 -4.10 7.72
C TRP A 29 9.86 -2.77 7.22
N PRO A 30 8.79 -2.78 6.40
CA PRO A 30 8.25 -1.54 5.89
C PRO A 30 7.67 -0.70 7.04
N ALA A 31 8.17 0.52 7.20
CA ALA A 31 7.66 1.46 8.21
C ALA A 31 6.40 2.19 7.75
N ALA A 32 6.26 2.39 6.44
CA ALA A 32 5.11 3.05 5.84
C ALA A 32 4.88 2.58 4.39
N VAL A 33 3.66 2.78 3.91
CA VAL A 33 3.30 2.65 2.48
C VAL A 33 2.70 3.95 1.99
N THR A 34 2.96 4.31 0.74
CA THR A 34 2.31 5.45 0.08
C THR A 34 1.46 4.93 -1.07
N ILE A 35 0.16 5.23 -1.03
CA ILE A 35 -0.79 4.91 -2.09
C ILE A 35 -1.08 6.19 -2.86
N ARG A 36 -1.01 6.10 -4.20
CA ARG A 36 -1.25 7.24 -5.08
C ARG A 36 -2.37 6.95 -6.07
N HIS A 37 -3.31 7.87 -6.20
CA HIS A 37 -4.38 7.83 -7.20
C HIS A 37 -4.57 9.22 -7.81
N ILE A 38 -5.01 9.29 -9.06
CA ILE A 38 -5.29 10.57 -9.73
C ILE A 38 -6.50 11.25 -9.06
N SER A 39 -6.31 12.44 -8.48
CA SER A 39 -7.41 13.19 -7.86
C SER A 39 -8.45 13.61 -8.90
N GLY A 40 -9.72 13.57 -8.55
CA GLY A 40 -10.79 14.18 -9.35
C GLY A 40 -11.18 13.41 -10.62
N ALA A 41 -10.71 12.16 -10.81
CA ALA A 41 -11.24 11.30 -11.86
C ALA A 41 -12.69 10.90 -11.52
N VAL A 42 -13.66 11.68 -12.00
CA VAL A 42 -15.06 11.29 -12.00
C VAL A 42 -15.18 10.08 -12.92
N PRO A 43 -15.54 8.89 -12.41
CA PRO A 43 -15.74 7.74 -13.27
C PRO A 43 -16.89 8.04 -14.25
N PRO A 44 -16.72 7.83 -15.57
CA PRO A 44 -17.74 8.10 -16.57
C PRO A 44 -19.08 7.40 -16.33
N SER A 45 -19.07 6.29 -15.58
CA SER A 45 -20.21 5.40 -15.34
C SER A 45 -20.68 5.36 -13.88
N GLY A 46 -20.18 6.24 -13.00
CA GLY A 46 -20.47 6.16 -11.55
C GLY A 46 -19.82 4.96 -10.85
N SER A 47 -18.97 4.19 -11.54
CA SER A 47 -18.27 3.04 -10.99
C SER A 47 -17.06 3.47 -10.15
N GLN A 48 -16.86 2.87 -8.98
CA GLN A 48 -15.73 3.22 -8.13
C GLN A 48 -14.40 2.68 -8.69
N TRP A 49 -13.47 3.58 -9.03
CA TRP A 49 -12.18 3.23 -9.65
C TRP A 49 -10.97 3.44 -8.71
N HIS A 50 -11.22 3.72 -7.44
CA HIS A 50 -10.21 3.92 -6.40
C HIS A 50 -10.40 2.90 -5.28
N PRO A 51 -9.32 2.49 -4.59
CA PRO A 51 -9.44 1.65 -3.40
C PRO A 51 -10.11 2.45 -2.28
N GLN A 52 -11.01 1.84 -1.53
CA GLN A 52 -11.53 2.43 -0.28
C GLN A 52 -10.70 2.02 0.93
N ARG A 53 -10.15 0.80 0.87
CA ARG A 53 -9.38 0.19 1.95
C ARG A 53 -8.20 -0.55 1.36
N VAL A 54 -7.04 -0.37 1.97
CA VAL A 54 -5.80 -1.06 1.60
C VAL A 54 -5.31 -1.86 2.80
N CYS A 55 -5.11 -3.16 2.59
CA CYS A 55 -4.55 -4.06 3.60
C CYS A 55 -3.10 -4.37 3.24
N CYS A 56 -2.17 -4.10 4.14
CA CYS A 56 -0.75 -4.39 3.95
C CYS A 56 -0.38 -5.67 4.69
N LEU A 57 0.19 -6.63 3.96
CA LEU A 57 0.60 -7.92 4.48
C LEU A 57 2.09 -8.14 4.21
N HIS A 58 2.82 -8.59 5.23
CA HIS A 58 4.19 -9.07 5.08
C HIS A 58 4.18 -10.58 4.86
N LYS A 59 5.09 -11.06 4.00
CA LYS A 59 5.32 -12.47 3.77
C LYS A 59 6.82 -12.69 3.61
N GLU A 60 7.36 -13.62 4.38
CA GLU A 60 8.77 -13.94 4.34
C GLU A 60 9.06 -14.95 3.22
N GLY A 61 9.62 -14.46 2.11
CA GLY A 61 9.94 -15.29 0.95
C GLY A 61 8.72 -15.71 0.10
N VAL A 62 8.97 -16.15 -1.13
CA VAL A 62 7.90 -16.36 -2.13
C VAL A 62 7.07 -17.63 -1.84
N ARG A 63 7.63 -18.64 -1.18
CA ARG A 63 6.98 -19.95 -0.94
C ARG A 63 6.14 -20.03 0.34
N GLN A 64 6.37 -19.18 1.33
CA GLN A 64 5.60 -19.23 2.57
C GLN A 64 4.14 -18.87 2.34
N GLN A 65 3.18 -19.55 2.98
CA GLN A 65 1.76 -19.19 2.87
C GLN A 65 1.33 -18.18 3.93
N GLN A 66 2.03 -18.16 5.07
CA GLN A 66 1.71 -17.26 6.17
C GLN A 66 1.94 -15.80 5.76
N LYS A 67 0.97 -14.96 6.09
CA LYS A 67 1.00 -13.52 5.84
C LYS A 67 0.72 -12.81 7.17
N ASN A 68 1.60 -11.90 7.55
CA ASN A 68 1.45 -11.10 8.77
C ASN A 68 0.80 -9.76 8.42
N LEU A 69 -0.27 -9.40 9.12
CA LEU A 69 -0.93 -8.11 8.91
C LEU A 69 -0.08 -6.98 9.46
N LEU A 70 0.32 -6.05 8.58
CA LEU A 70 1.08 -4.85 8.95
C LEU A 70 0.18 -3.64 9.21
N GLY A 71 -1.02 -3.66 8.64
CA GLY A 71 -2.02 -2.62 8.85
C GLY A 71 -3.16 -2.68 7.84
N THR A 72 -4.25 -1.99 8.17
CA THR A 72 -5.37 -1.73 7.26
C THR A 72 -5.72 -0.26 7.29
N PHE A 73 -5.73 0.37 6.12
CA PHE A 73 -5.80 1.81 5.99
C PHE A 73 -6.94 2.24 5.07
N PRO A 74 -7.76 3.23 5.45
CA PRO A 74 -8.72 3.84 4.54
C PRO A 74 -8.00 4.73 3.54
N TYR A 75 -8.36 4.65 2.26
CA TYR A 75 -7.91 5.59 1.23
C TYR A 75 -9.05 6.52 0.85
N ASP A 76 -8.78 7.81 0.80
CA ASP A 76 -9.79 8.83 0.52
C ASP A 76 -9.42 9.64 -0.72
N VAL A 77 -10.12 9.40 -1.83
CA VAL A 77 -9.85 10.08 -3.11
C VAL A 77 -10.05 11.61 -3.05
N HIS A 78 -10.73 12.13 -2.03
CA HIS A 78 -10.98 13.56 -1.86
C HIS A 78 -9.86 14.28 -1.09
N LYS A 79 -8.91 13.53 -0.52
CA LYS A 79 -7.71 14.09 0.12
C LYS A 79 -6.58 14.25 -0.91
N GLU A 80 -5.35 14.20 -0.44
CA GLU A 80 -4.16 14.28 -1.29
C GLU A 80 -4.06 13.07 -2.24
N ILE A 81 -3.52 13.34 -3.44
CA ILE A 81 -3.18 12.33 -4.46
C ILE A 81 -2.37 11.20 -3.85
N ALA A 82 -1.37 11.54 -3.03
CA ALA A 82 -0.50 10.61 -2.33
C ALA A 82 -0.87 10.57 -0.85
N GLN A 83 -1.27 9.40 -0.36
CA GLN A 83 -1.53 9.18 1.06
C GLN A 83 -0.55 8.17 1.61
N THR A 84 0.15 8.56 2.68
CA THR A 84 1.17 7.75 3.34
C THR A 84 0.61 7.21 4.66
N PHE A 85 0.75 5.91 4.87
CA PHE A 85 0.23 5.20 6.03
C PHE A 85 1.35 4.48 6.76
N CYS A 86 1.54 4.81 8.03
CA CYS A 86 2.53 4.18 8.89
C CYS A 86 2.04 2.81 9.36
N MET A 87 2.92 1.81 9.30
CA MET A 87 2.63 0.45 9.69
C MET A 87 2.93 0.22 11.18
N GLN A 88 2.30 -0.81 11.74
CA GLN A 88 2.65 -1.28 13.07
C GLN A 88 3.96 -2.06 12.97
N VAL A 89 5.08 -1.38 13.22
CA VAL A 89 6.39 -2.03 13.30
C VAL A 89 6.50 -2.70 14.67
N PRO A 90 6.85 -3.99 14.76
CA PRO A 90 7.17 -4.62 16.04
C PRO A 90 8.23 -3.80 16.79
N GLN A 91 7.95 -3.42 18.04
CA GLN A 91 8.80 -2.57 18.86
C GLN A 91 10.22 -3.13 19.03
N GLU A 92 10.37 -4.45 18.95
CA GLU A 92 11.65 -5.16 19.04
C GLU A 92 12.62 -4.84 17.89
N LEU A 93 12.11 -4.45 16.72
CA LEU A 93 12.92 -4.12 15.54
C LEU A 93 13.47 -2.69 15.57
N TRP A 94 12.85 -1.81 16.38
CA TRP A 94 13.28 -0.42 16.56
C TRP A 94 14.25 -0.27 17.75
N ALA A 95 14.27 -1.23 18.69
CA ALA A 95 15.13 -1.22 19.88
C ALA A 95 16.64 -1.26 19.57
N GLY A 96 17.03 -1.57 18.33
CA GLY A 96 18.41 -1.57 17.86
C GLY A 96 18.87 -0.29 17.16
N CYS A 97 18.04 0.76 17.05
CA CYS A 97 18.43 2.01 16.38
C CYS A 97 19.19 2.94 17.35
N PRO A 98 20.52 3.17 17.18
CA PRO A 98 21.23 4.12 18.02
C PRO A 98 20.82 5.54 17.62
N GLY A 99 20.03 6.22 18.45
CA GLY A 99 19.66 7.60 18.13
C GLY A 99 18.51 8.27 18.88
N ARG A 100 17.81 7.61 19.82
CA ARG A 100 16.91 8.34 20.74
C ARG A 100 17.60 8.56 22.08
N ARG A 101 18.13 9.77 22.25
CA ARG A 101 18.07 10.47 23.53
C ARG A 101 16.86 11.40 23.50
#